data_AF-A0A961V0E6-F1
#
_entry.id   AF-A0A961V0E6-F1
#
_cell.length_a   1.000
_cell.length_b   1.000
_cell.length_c   1.000
_cell.angle_alpha   90.00
_cell.angle_beta   90.00
_cell.angle_gamma   90.00
#
_symmetry.space_group_name_H-M   'P 1'
#
loop_
_entity.id
_entity.type
_entity.pdbx_description
1 polymer ?
#
loop_
_entity_poly.entity_id
_entity_poly.type
_entity_poly.pdbx_seq_one_letter_code
_entity_poly.pdbx_strand_id
1 'polypeptide(L)'
;LREAHYPDAWWETFKGGWITVKPPRRSPYRAQLEAFCESIREGKPAQITGVDGLRAQEFVQGAYLSMQSGTWVDLPLPEDAPFVVPEYR
;
A
#
# COMPACT_ATOMS: atom_id res chain seq x y z
N LEU A 1 -19.45 2.69 11.31
CA LEU A 1 -20.01 3.88 10.63
C LEU A 1 -19.39 3.96 9.24
N ARG A 2 -20.18 3.80 8.16
CA ARG A 2 -19.71 4.00 6.78
C ARG A 2 -19.08 5.39 6.67
N GLU A 3 -17.81 5.46 6.26
CA GLU A 3 -17.10 6.74 6.15
C GLU A 3 -17.78 7.62 5.10
N ALA A 4 -18.30 8.76 5.52
CA ALA A 4 -18.91 9.72 4.61
C ALA A 4 -17.80 10.47 3.87
N HIS A 5 -17.70 10.24 2.57
CA HIS A 5 -16.89 11.07 1.69
C HIS A 5 -17.67 12.34 1.35
N TYR A 6 -17.08 13.51 1.54
CA TYR A 6 -17.75 14.79 1.28
C TYR A 6 -17.20 15.41 -0.02
N PRO A 7 -18.08 15.96 -0.87
CA PRO A 7 -17.64 16.76 -1.99
C PRO A 7 -16.97 18.05 -1.50
N ASP A 8 -15.93 18.48 -2.21
CA ASP A 8 -15.09 19.62 -1.82
C ASP A 8 -15.85 20.94 -1.66
N ALA A 9 -17.01 21.07 -2.32
CA ALA A 9 -17.91 22.23 -2.26
C ALA A 9 -19.33 21.79 -1.89
N TRP A 10 -19.51 21.05 -0.80
CA TRP A 10 -20.83 20.58 -0.34
C TRP A 10 -21.84 21.72 -0.06
N TRP A 11 -21.36 22.95 0.07
CA TRP A 11 -22.15 24.17 0.28
C TRP A 11 -22.54 24.89 -1.01
N GLU A 12 -22.03 24.49 -2.18
CA GLU A 12 -22.40 25.09 -3.47
C GLU A 12 -23.45 24.27 -4.23
N THR A 13 -24.37 24.95 -4.90
CA THR A 13 -25.32 24.33 -5.84
C THR A 13 -24.54 23.72 -7.02
N PHE A 14 -24.79 22.46 -7.35
CA PHE A 14 -24.13 21.76 -8.47
C PHE A 14 -24.31 22.50 -9.80
N LYS A 15 -23.20 22.90 -10.43
CA LYS A 15 -23.17 23.66 -11.70
C LYS A 15 -22.85 22.79 -12.93
N GLY A 16 -22.86 21.47 -12.79
CA GLY A 16 -22.44 20.53 -13.85
C GLY A 16 -20.93 20.20 -13.79
N GLY A 17 -20.55 19.04 -14.33
CA GLY A 17 -19.15 18.58 -14.39
C GLY A 17 -18.74 17.57 -13.31
N TRP A 18 -17.44 17.31 -13.18
CA TRP A 18 -16.86 16.39 -12.20
C TRP A 18 -16.86 16.98 -10.80
N ILE A 19 -17.17 16.16 -9.79
CA ILE A 19 -17.13 16.55 -8.37
C ILE A 19 -15.91 15.90 -7.73
N THR A 20 -15.02 16.73 -7.18
CA THR A 20 -13.89 16.24 -6.36
C THR A 20 -14.41 15.77 -5.02
N VAL A 21 -14.23 14.48 -4.74
CA VAL A 21 -14.55 13.88 -3.46
C VAL A 21 -13.24 13.61 -2.73
N LYS A 22 -13.04 14.26 -1.58
CA LYS A 22 -11.83 14.04 -0.77
C LYS A 22 -12.09 12.96 0.29
N PRO A 23 -11.18 12.01 0.48
CA PRO A 23 -11.24 11.13 1.63
C PRO A 23 -11.12 11.97 2.92
N PRO A 24 -11.70 11.51 4.04
CA PRO A 24 -11.48 12.12 5.34
C PRO A 24 -9.99 12.34 5.59
N ARG A 25 -9.63 13.49 6.17
CA ARG A 25 -8.24 13.83 6.53
C ARG A 25 -7.76 12.98 7.72
N ARG A 26 -7.53 11.69 7.48
CA ARG A 26 -6.91 10.77 8.43
C ARG A 26 -5.49 10.49 7.98
N SER A 27 -4.56 10.55 8.91
CA SER A 27 -3.18 10.17 8.64
C SER A 27 -3.10 8.64 8.62
N PRO A 28 -2.73 8.01 7.49
CA PRO A 28 -2.55 6.56 7.45
C PRO A 28 -1.45 6.11 8.43
N TYR A 29 -0.42 6.93 8.64
CA TYR A 29 0.65 6.65 9.60
C TYR A 29 0.15 6.61 11.05
N ARG A 30 -0.78 7.50 11.42
CA ARG A 30 -1.39 7.46 12.76
C ARG A 30 -2.21 6.19 12.95
N ALA A 31 -3.00 5.80 11.95
CA ALA A 31 -3.79 4.57 11.99
C ALA A 31 -2.89 3.32 12.08
N GLN A 32 -1.79 3.28 11.35
CA GLN A 32 -0.81 2.18 11.41
C GLN A 32 -0.16 2.08 12.80
N LEU A 33 0.26 3.20 13.39
CA LEU A 33 0.85 3.22 14.73
C LEU A 33 -0.16 2.81 15.80
N GLU A 34 -1.41 3.25 15.68
CA GLU A 34 -2.49 2.86 16.59
C GLU A 34 -2.74 1.34 16.55
N ALA A 35 -2.87 0.76 15.35
CA ALA A 35 -3.04 -0.67 15.17
C ALA A 35 -1.87 -1.50 15.73
N PHE A 36 -0.64 -0.99 15.60
CA PHE A 36 0.55 -1.60 16.21
C PHE A 36 0.47 -1.59 17.74
N CYS A 37 0.16 -0.43 18.34
CA CYS A 37 0.01 -0.29 19.78
C CYS A 37 -1.12 -1.17 20.35
N GLU A 38 -2.25 -1.27 19.66
CA GLU A 38 -3.37 -2.16 20.03
C GLU A 38 -2.95 -3.63 20.02
N SER A 39 -2.24 -4.06 18.97
CA SER A 39 -1.76 -5.44 18.84
C SER A 39 -0.87 -5.82 20.04
N ILE A 40 0.03 -4.93 20.46
CA ILE A 40 0.87 -5.12 21.64
C ILE A 40 0.03 -5.18 22.92
N ARG A 41 -0.85 -4.19 23.12
CA ARG A 41 -1.63 -4.05 24.36
C ARG A 41 -2.57 -5.23 24.59
N GLU A 42 -3.18 -5.72 23.52
CA GLU A 42 -4.21 -6.77 23.57
C GLU A 42 -3.64 -8.17 23.31
N GLY A 43 -2.34 -8.30 23.04
CA GLY A 43 -1.71 -9.57 22.68
C GLY A 43 -2.26 -10.18 21.39
N LYS A 44 -2.79 -9.34 20.48
CA LYS A 44 -3.34 -9.79 19.20
C LYS A 44 -2.25 -9.83 18.12
N PRO A 45 -2.37 -10.72 17.11
CA PRO A 45 -1.49 -10.68 15.95
C PRO A 45 -1.51 -9.31 15.27
N ALA A 46 -0.35 -8.85 14.82
CA ALA A 46 -0.26 -7.63 14.02
C ALA A 46 -1.08 -7.79 12.74
N GLN A 47 -1.80 -6.73 12.35
CA GLN A 47 -2.58 -6.71 11.10
C GLN A 47 -1.70 -6.90 9.86
N ILE A 48 -0.46 -6.40 9.92
CA ILE A 48 0.57 -6.60 8.91
C ILE A 48 1.72 -7.34 9.58
N THR A 49 2.06 -8.50 9.04
CA THR A 49 3.08 -9.40 9.58
C THR A 49 4.42 -9.19 8.87
N GLY A 50 5.49 -9.79 9.42
CA GLY A 50 6.79 -9.83 8.74
C GLY A 50 6.74 -10.54 7.39
N VAL A 51 5.85 -11.52 7.23
CA VAL A 51 5.67 -12.27 5.96
C VAL A 51 5.11 -11.37 4.86
N ASP A 52 4.24 -10.43 5.22
CA ASP A 52 3.72 -9.45 4.26
C ASP A 52 4.85 -8.53 3.75
N GLY A 53 5.78 -8.17 4.64
CA GLY A 53 7.01 -7.45 4.27
C GLY A 53 7.90 -8.25 3.30
N LEU A 54 8.10 -9.55 3.56
CA LEU A 54 8.88 -10.43 2.68
C LEU A 54 8.23 -10.55 1.29
N ARG A 55 6.91 -10.70 1.22
CA ARG A 55 6.16 -10.73 -0.06
C ARG A 55 6.25 -9.41 -0.82
N ALA A 56 6.18 -8.28 -0.12
CA ALA A 56 6.36 -6.97 -0.74
C ALA A 56 7.79 -6.82 -1.32
N GLN A 57 8.79 -7.33 -0.61
CA GLN A 57 10.17 -7.32 -1.08
C GLN A 57 10.38 -8.25 -2.29
N GLU A 58 9.77 -9.44 -2.30
CA GLU A 58 9.75 -10.36 -3.44
C GLU A 58 9.11 -9.72 -4.68
N PHE A 59 7.99 -9.01 -4.51
CA PHE A 59 7.35 -8.28 -5.60
C PHE A 59 8.29 -7.24 -6.23
N VAL A 60 9.02 -6.47 -5.42
CA VAL A 60 10.01 -5.50 -5.90
C VAL A 60 11.13 -6.19 -6.69
N GLN A 61 11.62 -7.33 -6.21
CA GLN A 61 12.62 -8.13 -6.92
C GLN A 61 12.09 -8.64 -8.27
N GLY A 62 10.87 -9.17 -8.30
CA GLY A 62 10.22 -9.60 -9.55
C GLY A 62 10.08 -8.47 -10.57
N ALA A 63 9.77 -7.25 -10.10
CA ALA A 63 9.72 -6.08 -10.98
C ALA A 63 11.10 -5.73 -11.58
N TYR A 64 12.19 -5.82 -10.81
CA TYR A 64 13.54 -5.62 -11.34
C TYR A 64 13.95 -6.69 -12.34
N LEU A 65 13.61 -7.95 -12.09
CA LEU A 65 13.88 -9.05 -13.01
C LEU A 65 13.11 -8.87 -14.31
N SER A 66 11.83 -8.51 -14.23
CA SER A 66 10.98 -8.23 -15.39
C SER A 66 11.52 -7.07 -16.22
N MET A 67 11.98 -6.00 -15.56
CA MET A 67 12.62 -4.86 -16.22
C MET A 67 13.90 -5.28 -16.97
N GLN A 68 14.74 -6.14 -16.38
CA GLN A 68 16.00 -6.59 -16.99
C GLN A 68 15.77 -7.57 -18.15
N SER A 69 14.81 -8.49 -18.01
CA SER A 69 14.53 -9.50 -19.04
C SER A 69 13.61 -9.00 -20.15
N GLY A 70 12.83 -7.96 -19.90
CA GLY A 70 11.76 -7.51 -20.80
C GLY A 70 10.59 -8.48 -20.89
N THR A 71 10.42 -9.37 -19.89
CA THR A 71 9.38 -10.41 -19.90
C THR A 71 8.51 -10.37 -18.65
N TRP A 72 7.37 -11.06 -18.71
CA TRP A 72 6.60 -11.39 -17.51
C TRP A 72 7.45 -12.27 -16.58
N VAL A 73 7.28 -12.06 -15.27
CA VAL A 73 7.91 -12.83 -14.20
C VAL A 73 6.80 -13.34 -13.28
N ASP A 74 6.80 -14.63 -13.00
CA ASP A 74 5.83 -15.26 -12.10
C ASP A 74 6.28 -15.11 -10.64
N LEU A 75 5.29 -14.98 -9.74
CA LEU A 75 5.48 -15.00 -8.29
C LEU A 75 4.78 -16.25 -7.70
N PRO A 76 5.35 -16.88 -6.66
CA PRO A 76 6.59 -16.53 -5.95
C PRO A 76 7.83 -16.76 -6.81
N LEU A 77 8.92 -16.05 -6.49
CA LEU A 77 10.18 -16.21 -7.20
C LEU A 77 10.81 -17.57 -6.87
N PRO A 78 11.58 -18.17 -7.80
CA PRO A 78 12.43 -19.32 -7.51
C PRO A 78 13.38 -19.03 -6.33
N GLU A 79 13.70 -20.04 -5.52
CA GLU A 79 14.60 -19.88 -4.36
C GLU A 79 16.00 -19.37 -4.74
N ASP A 80 16.44 -19.66 -5.96
CA ASP A 80 17.73 -19.25 -6.52
C ASP A 80 17.64 -17.96 -7.38
N ALA A 81 16.49 -17.28 -7.36
CA ALA A 81 16.34 -16.02 -8.08
C ALA A 81 17.35 -14.97 -7.57
N PRO A 82 18.02 -14.24 -8.47
CA PRO A 82 19.03 -13.27 -8.07
C PRO A 82 18.39 -12.07 -7.36
N PHE A 83 19.00 -11.63 -6.27
CA PHE A 83 18.61 -10.41 -5.57
C PHE A 83 19.27 -9.20 -6.24
N VAL A 84 18.46 -8.39 -6.93
CA VAL A 84 18.88 -7.23 -7.70
C VAL A 84 18.76 -5.96 -6.86
N VAL A 85 19.84 -5.19 -6.84
CA VAL A 85 19.85 -3.80 -6.39
C VAL A 85 20.12 -2.92 -7.61
N PRO A 86 19.20 -2.04 -8.02
CA PRO A 86 19.40 -1.18 -9.18
C PRO A 86 20.56 -0.21 -8.97
N GLU A 87 21.36 0.00 -10.01
CA GLU A 87 22.32 1.10 -10.03
C GLU A 87 21.63 2.37 -10.55
N TYR A 88 21.60 3.41 -9.71
CA TYR A 88 21.12 4.74 -10.10
C TYR A 88 22.33 5.56 -10.58
N ARG A 89 22.69 5.43 -11.85
CA ARG A 89 23.72 6.25 -12.49
C ARG A 89 23.09 7.39 -13.28
#